data_AF-A0A4Y6VC45-F1
#
_entry.id   AF-A0A4Y6VC45-F1
#
_cell.length_a   1.000
_cell.length_b   1.000
_cell.length_c   1.000
_cell.angle_alpha   90.00
_cell.angle_beta   90.00
_cell.angle_gamma   90.00
#
_symmetry.space_group_name_H-M   'P 1'
#
loop_
_entity.id
_entity.type
_entity.pdbx_description
1 polymer ?
#
loop_
_entity_poly.entity_id
_entity_poly.type
_entity_poly.pdbx_seq_one_letter_code
_entity_poly.pdbx_strand_id
1 'polypeptide(L)'
;MSATVFSGQTAESYLESCARRQTRSDVVRWLTENFETLLKATGRRALKWSILAEHLARDGLRTQQGRAPTPNGLRVEWYRVKERITAAKAEAERRLRDVSASRTVIPAAQSSTGPSDEDILALMAKADTEERLNRERRERMAGYEVQRRAKAAPDQANIQPTALAETVETAQSQPIPSETATRPRVMIGQIANHVTMLTQAPRYGADRDKPLPPPYVGPRPDGMPEYLPLDALMPLDATGRQPNGHIDYEALPGLPRRSFFESERDWAKACIPMVEAVPHEDRSIILRALLMRSRNRMKSLY
;
A
#
# COMPACT_ATOMS: atom_id res chain seq x y z
N MET A 1 12.82 36.08 -45.14
CA MET A 1 12.89 35.09 -44.02
C MET A 1 14.10 35.43 -43.16
N SER A 2 14.26 34.78 -41.99
CA SER A 2 15.40 34.94 -41.06
C SER A 2 15.41 36.18 -40.15
N ALA A 3 14.36 36.36 -39.35
CA ALA A 3 14.40 37.19 -38.13
C ALA A 3 14.24 36.37 -36.82
N THR A 4 13.80 35.11 -36.91
CA THR A 4 13.44 34.25 -35.77
C THR A 4 14.58 33.37 -35.24
N VAL A 5 15.69 33.25 -35.97
CA VAL A 5 16.81 32.36 -35.58
C VAL A 5 17.80 33.06 -34.64
N PHE A 6 17.90 34.39 -34.70
CA PHE A 6 18.91 35.15 -33.94
C PHE A 6 18.53 35.41 -32.46
N SER A 7 17.26 35.22 -32.08
CA SER A 7 16.79 35.45 -30.70
C SER A 7 16.96 34.25 -29.77
N GLY A 8 17.02 33.02 -30.31
CA GLY A 8 17.12 31.79 -29.51
C GLY A 8 18.46 31.67 -28.77
N GLN A 9 19.58 31.75 -29.50
CA GLN A 9 20.93 31.67 -28.91
C GLN A 9 21.21 32.79 -27.91
N THR A 10 20.65 33.99 -28.13
CA THR A 10 20.74 35.08 -27.15
C THR A 10 19.88 34.79 -25.93
N ALA A 11 18.63 34.32 -26.08
CA ALA A 11 17.77 34.02 -24.94
C ALA A 11 18.35 32.89 -24.07
N GLU A 12 18.88 31.83 -24.67
CA GLU A 12 19.53 30.73 -23.95
C GLU A 12 20.79 31.21 -23.21
N SER A 13 21.68 31.99 -23.83
CA SER A 13 22.87 32.53 -23.16
C SER A 13 22.56 33.58 -22.09
N TYR A 14 21.46 34.34 -22.22
CA TYR A 14 20.95 35.19 -21.14
C TYR A 14 20.34 34.39 -19.99
N LEU A 15 19.56 33.34 -20.27
CA LEU A 15 19.02 32.44 -19.24
C LEU A 15 20.14 31.70 -18.51
N GLU A 16 21.17 31.24 -19.22
CA GLU A 16 22.35 30.62 -18.63
C GLU A 16 23.13 31.63 -17.77
N SER A 17 23.27 32.88 -18.23
CA SER A 17 23.87 33.96 -17.44
C SER A 17 23.07 34.28 -16.17
N CYS A 18 21.74 34.23 -16.23
CA CYS A 18 20.86 34.36 -15.07
C CYS A 18 20.98 33.17 -14.12
N ALA A 19 21.03 31.93 -14.63
CA ALA A 19 21.22 30.71 -13.84
C ALA A 19 22.61 30.69 -13.14
N ARG A 20 23.66 31.14 -13.83
CA ARG A 20 25.01 31.35 -13.27
C ARG A 20 25.02 32.42 -12.17
N ARG A 21 24.18 33.47 -12.26
CA ARG A 21 24.00 34.45 -11.17
C ARG A 21 23.15 33.93 -10.00
N GLN A 22 22.17 33.07 -10.28
CA GLN A 22 21.28 32.46 -9.30
C GLN A 22 22.00 31.37 -8.47
N THR A 23 22.90 30.61 -9.09
CA THR A 23 23.75 29.61 -8.44
C THR A 23 25.19 30.12 -8.27
N ARG A 24 25.47 30.79 -7.15
CA ARG A 24 26.77 31.43 -6.84
C ARG A 24 28.00 30.49 -6.75
N SER A 25 27.90 29.23 -7.16
CA SER A 25 28.97 28.23 -7.08
C SER A 25 28.83 27.25 -8.25
N ASP A 26 29.82 27.21 -9.15
CA ASP A 26 29.82 26.31 -10.31
C ASP A 26 29.75 24.84 -9.90
N VAL A 27 30.36 24.50 -8.76
CA VAL A 27 30.27 23.16 -8.15
C VAL A 27 28.81 22.78 -7.83
N VAL A 28 28.01 23.71 -7.28
CA VAL A 28 26.60 23.44 -6.92
C VAL A 28 25.75 23.29 -8.18
N ARG A 29 26.02 24.12 -9.20
CA ARG A 29 25.38 24.03 -10.52
C ARG A 29 25.67 22.68 -11.17
N TRP A 30 26.95 22.28 -11.27
CA TRP A 30 27.36 21.00 -11.86
C TRP A 30 26.75 19.79 -11.12
N LEU A 31 26.72 19.82 -9.77
CA LEU A 31 26.08 18.76 -8.97
C LEU A 31 24.57 18.68 -9.18
N THR A 32 23.91 19.79 -9.51
CA THR A 32 22.47 19.85 -9.82
C THR A 32 22.20 19.29 -11.21
N GLU A 33 22.97 19.71 -12.22
CA GLU A 33 22.89 19.22 -13.61
C GLU A 33 23.16 17.70 -13.69
N ASN A 34 24.16 17.20 -12.96
CA ASN A 34 24.57 15.79 -12.98
C ASN A 34 23.90 14.94 -11.89
N PHE A 35 22.90 15.48 -11.19
CA PHE A 35 22.31 14.85 -10.01
C PHE A 35 21.79 13.44 -10.27
N GLU A 36 21.02 13.24 -11.34
CA GLU A 36 20.42 11.93 -11.62
C GLU A 36 21.45 10.88 -12.07
N THR A 37 22.49 11.31 -12.78
CA THR A 37 23.62 10.46 -13.20
C THR A 37 24.43 9.99 -11.99
N LEU A 38 24.75 10.92 -11.08
CA LEU A 38 25.40 10.61 -9.80
C LEU A 38 24.52 9.71 -8.92
N LEU A 39 23.20 9.96 -8.86
CA LEU A 39 22.27 9.14 -8.08
C LEU A 39 22.23 7.69 -8.60
N LYS A 40 22.10 7.50 -9.92
CA LYS A 40 22.15 6.18 -10.58
C LYS A 40 23.48 5.46 -10.33
N ALA A 41 24.60 6.18 -10.30
CA ALA A 41 25.91 5.62 -9.94
C ALA A 41 25.98 5.22 -8.44
N THR A 42 25.49 6.08 -7.53
CA THR A 42 25.50 5.80 -6.07
C THR A 42 24.67 4.60 -5.68
N GLY A 43 23.56 4.33 -6.38
CA GLY A 43 22.71 3.16 -6.13
C GLY A 43 23.40 1.82 -6.40
N ARG A 44 24.59 1.81 -7.03
CA ARG A 44 25.38 0.60 -7.31
C ARG A 44 26.74 0.57 -6.61
N ARG A 45 27.34 1.72 -6.28
CA ARG A 45 28.67 1.83 -5.64
C ARG A 45 28.79 3.11 -4.79
N ALA A 46 29.56 3.06 -3.69
CA ALA A 46 29.86 4.26 -2.90
C ALA A 46 30.77 5.24 -3.68
N LEU A 47 30.39 6.53 -3.74
CA LEU A 47 31.20 7.57 -4.37
C LEU A 47 32.48 7.88 -3.58
N LYS A 48 33.63 7.83 -4.25
CA LYS A 48 34.91 8.34 -3.72
C LYS A 48 35.00 9.85 -3.92
N TRP A 49 34.50 10.58 -2.93
CA TRP A 49 34.43 12.05 -2.91
C TRP A 49 35.76 12.79 -3.12
N SER A 50 36.90 12.18 -2.77
CA SER A 50 38.24 12.73 -3.06
C SER A 50 38.53 12.79 -4.56
N ILE A 51 38.34 11.66 -5.25
CA ILE A 51 38.51 11.55 -6.71
C ILE A 51 37.60 12.55 -7.42
N LEU A 52 36.33 12.64 -7.02
CA LEU A 52 35.40 13.58 -7.62
C LEU A 52 35.84 15.05 -7.39
N ALA A 53 36.32 15.40 -6.20
CA ALA A 53 36.85 16.73 -5.93
C ALA A 53 38.11 17.06 -6.77
N GLU A 54 39.02 16.10 -6.96
CA GLU A 54 40.19 16.28 -7.83
C GLU A 54 39.81 16.50 -9.30
N HIS A 55 38.86 15.73 -9.83
CA HIS A 55 38.39 15.91 -11.21
C HIS A 55 37.73 17.28 -11.40
N LEU A 56 36.79 17.66 -10.53
CA LEU A 56 36.14 18.97 -10.60
C LEU A 56 37.14 20.13 -10.47
N ALA A 57 38.23 19.96 -9.69
CA ALA A 57 39.31 20.93 -9.62
C ALA A 57 40.16 21.00 -10.90
N ARG A 58 40.44 19.87 -11.57
CA ARG A 58 41.11 19.83 -12.89
C ARG A 58 40.24 20.49 -13.97
N ASP A 59 38.94 20.26 -13.93
CA ASP A 59 37.95 20.83 -14.85
C ASP A 59 37.66 22.33 -14.57
N GLY A 60 38.39 22.94 -13.62
CA GLY A 60 38.32 24.37 -13.31
C GLY A 60 37.12 24.81 -12.48
N LEU A 61 36.25 23.89 -12.05
CA LEU A 61 35.04 24.20 -11.29
C LEU A 61 35.41 24.64 -9.86
N ARG A 62 34.87 25.80 -9.45
CA ARG A 62 35.20 26.43 -8.17
C ARG A 62 33.98 26.56 -7.27
N THR A 63 34.27 26.59 -5.98
CA THR A 63 33.30 26.97 -4.94
C THR A 63 32.98 28.47 -5.02
N GLN A 64 31.90 28.91 -4.36
CA GLN A 64 31.52 30.34 -4.27
C GLN A 64 32.66 31.27 -3.80
N GLN A 65 33.64 30.75 -3.05
CA GLN A 65 34.81 31.52 -2.58
C GLN A 65 35.99 31.49 -3.56
N GLY A 66 35.79 31.03 -4.80
CA GLY A 66 36.85 30.90 -5.82
C GLY A 66 37.88 29.79 -5.52
N ARG A 67 37.68 29.00 -4.47
CA ARG A 67 38.56 27.91 -4.02
C ARG A 67 38.20 26.59 -4.71
N ALA A 68 39.20 25.73 -4.90
CA ALA A 68 38.99 24.37 -5.38
C ALA A 68 38.05 23.58 -4.43
N PRO A 69 37.21 22.68 -4.96
CA PRO A 69 36.32 21.86 -4.14
C PRO A 69 37.10 20.94 -3.21
N THR A 70 36.69 20.87 -1.93
CA THR A 70 37.20 19.90 -0.97
C THR A 70 36.23 18.71 -0.86
N PRO A 71 36.70 17.48 -0.55
CA PRO A 71 35.82 16.31 -0.51
C PRO A 71 34.69 16.42 0.53
N ASN A 72 34.95 17.06 1.68
CA ASN A 72 33.92 17.31 2.68
C ASN A 72 32.95 18.43 2.27
N GLY A 73 33.45 19.50 1.63
CA GLY A 73 32.59 20.54 1.05
C GLY A 73 31.65 19.98 -0.03
N LEU A 74 32.18 19.10 -0.89
CA LEU A 74 31.40 18.45 -1.95
C LEU A 74 30.28 17.57 -1.39
N ARG A 75 30.54 16.83 -0.29
CA ARG A 75 29.51 16.05 0.41
C ARG A 75 28.40 16.94 0.96
N VAL A 76 28.74 18.03 1.63
CA VAL A 76 27.77 18.96 2.22
C VAL A 76 26.89 19.59 1.14
N GLU A 77 27.50 20.07 0.04
CA GLU A 77 26.73 20.62 -1.08
C GLU A 77 25.92 19.54 -1.82
N TRP A 78 26.42 18.30 -1.93
CA TRP A 78 25.63 17.18 -2.46
C TRP A 78 24.38 16.89 -1.62
N TYR A 79 24.48 16.88 -0.29
CA TYR A 79 23.31 16.71 0.58
C TYR A 79 22.31 17.87 0.41
N ARG A 80 22.79 19.12 0.34
CA ARG A 80 21.95 20.31 0.10
C ARG A 80 21.27 20.28 -1.27
N VAL A 81 21.97 19.85 -2.31
CA VAL A 81 21.41 19.68 -3.67
C VAL A 81 20.37 18.56 -3.67
N LYS A 82 20.65 17.42 -3.02
CA LYS A 82 19.69 16.32 -2.86
C LYS A 82 18.41 16.80 -2.18
N GLU A 83 18.54 17.49 -1.04
CA GLU A 83 17.42 18.04 -0.27
C GLU A 83 16.57 19.01 -1.13
N ARG A 84 17.23 19.99 -1.78
CA ARG A 84 16.56 20.95 -2.68
C ARG A 84 15.83 20.28 -3.83
N ILE A 85 16.43 19.29 -4.50
CA ILE A 85 15.79 18.58 -5.62
C ILE A 85 14.63 17.72 -5.13
N THR A 86 14.75 17.05 -3.97
CA THR A 86 13.63 16.29 -3.39
C THR A 86 12.49 17.20 -2.95
N ALA A 87 12.80 18.35 -2.34
CA ALA A 87 11.81 19.36 -1.97
C ALA A 87 11.12 19.94 -3.20
N ALA A 88 11.87 20.30 -4.25
CA ALA A 88 11.33 20.81 -5.51
C ALA A 88 10.47 19.76 -6.25
N LYS A 89 10.86 18.48 -6.23
CA LYS A 89 10.04 17.39 -6.79
C LYS A 89 8.74 17.19 -5.99
N ALA A 90 8.81 17.23 -4.65
CA ALA A 90 7.62 17.15 -3.79
C ALA A 90 6.71 18.39 -3.93
N GLU A 91 7.28 19.58 -4.11
CA GLU A 91 6.52 20.80 -4.36
C GLU A 91 5.90 20.80 -5.76
N ALA A 92 6.61 20.33 -6.79
CA ALA A 92 6.03 20.14 -8.12
C ALA A 92 4.88 19.13 -8.10
N GLU A 93 5.01 18.03 -7.34
CA GLU A 93 3.92 17.07 -7.14
C GLU A 93 2.72 17.69 -6.42
N ARG A 94 2.95 18.50 -5.37
CA ARG A 94 1.88 19.27 -4.71
C ARG A 94 1.21 20.24 -5.68
N ARG A 95 1.98 21.05 -6.42
CA ARG A 95 1.44 21.99 -7.42
C ARG A 95 0.66 21.28 -8.53
N LEU A 96 1.06 20.08 -8.95
CA LEU A 96 0.27 19.27 -9.90
C LEU A 96 -1.07 18.83 -9.29
N ARG A 97 -1.09 18.40 -8.02
CA ARG A 97 -2.33 18.11 -7.28
C ARG A 97 -3.19 19.37 -7.13
N ASP A 98 -2.60 20.50 -6.74
CA ASP A 98 -3.31 21.76 -6.51
C ASP A 98 -3.85 22.37 -7.81
N VAL A 99 -3.14 22.25 -8.93
CA VAL A 99 -3.64 22.63 -10.27
C VAL A 99 -4.74 21.69 -10.74
N SER A 100 -4.64 20.39 -10.46
CA SER A 100 -5.72 19.43 -10.73
C SER A 100 -6.98 19.71 -9.90
N ALA A 101 -6.84 20.25 -8.69
CA ALA A 101 -7.95 20.67 -7.83
C ALA A 101 -8.50 22.07 -8.19
N SER A 102 -7.64 22.99 -8.65
CA SER A 102 -8.04 24.35 -9.01
C SER A 102 -8.73 24.42 -10.38
N ARG A 103 -8.39 23.50 -11.30
CA ARG A 103 -9.10 23.34 -12.58
C ARG A 103 -10.54 22.82 -12.41
N THR A 104 -10.93 22.41 -11.21
CA THR A 104 -12.28 21.91 -10.87
C THR A 104 -13.25 23.03 -10.45
N VAL A 105 -12.86 24.32 -10.51
CA VAL A 105 -13.67 25.46 -10.03
C VAL A 105 -14.10 26.39 -11.18
N ILE A 106 -14.81 25.84 -12.17
CA ILE A 106 -15.64 26.52 -13.17
C ILE A 106 -16.93 25.67 -13.29
N PRO A 107 -18.14 26.26 -13.43
CA PRO A 107 -19.35 25.65 -12.86
C PRO A 107 -19.81 24.36 -13.55
N ALA A 108 -20.59 23.59 -12.79
CA ALA A 108 -21.06 22.24 -13.09
C ALA A 108 -21.72 22.05 -14.48
N ALA A 109 -20.91 21.77 -15.50
CA ALA A 109 -21.33 21.11 -16.72
C ALA A 109 -20.15 20.39 -17.39
N GLN A 110 -20.23 19.06 -17.45
CA GLN A 110 -19.57 18.20 -18.46
C GLN A 110 -18.04 18.30 -18.60
N SER A 111 -17.29 17.50 -17.83
CA SER A 111 -16.31 16.51 -18.36
C SER A 111 -15.44 15.91 -17.25
N SER A 112 -15.78 14.70 -16.81
CA SER A 112 -14.85 13.84 -16.08
C SER A 112 -13.85 13.21 -17.04
N THR A 113 -12.56 13.24 -16.73
CA THR A 113 -11.55 12.38 -17.38
C THR A 113 -10.74 11.63 -16.33
N GLY A 114 -11.44 10.79 -15.57
CA GLY A 114 -10.93 9.44 -15.33
C GLY A 114 -11.16 8.58 -16.58
N PRO A 115 -10.67 7.33 -16.63
CA PRO A 115 -11.15 6.37 -17.64
C PRO A 115 -12.67 6.31 -17.56
N SER A 116 -13.35 6.34 -18.71
CA SER A 116 -14.81 6.28 -18.73
C SER A 116 -15.31 4.94 -18.16
N ASP A 117 -16.56 4.85 -17.73
CA ASP A 117 -17.11 3.56 -17.27
C ASP A 117 -17.03 2.50 -18.38
N GLU A 118 -17.10 2.89 -19.66
CA GLU A 118 -16.83 1.99 -20.80
C GLU A 118 -15.35 1.53 -20.86
N ASP A 119 -14.38 2.41 -20.62
CA ASP A 119 -12.96 2.03 -20.56
C ASP A 119 -12.67 1.07 -19.40
N ILE A 120 -13.30 1.30 -18.24
CA ILE A 120 -13.19 0.46 -17.05
C ILE A 120 -13.80 -0.92 -17.33
N LEU A 121 -15.02 -0.97 -17.88
CA LEU A 121 -15.69 -2.21 -18.27
C LEU A 121 -14.91 -2.97 -19.36
N ALA A 122 -14.32 -2.27 -20.32
CA ALA A 122 -13.48 -2.88 -21.36
C ALA A 122 -12.16 -3.42 -20.80
N LEU A 123 -11.57 -2.78 -19.79
CA LEU A 123 -10.41 -3.30 -19.04
C LEU A 123 -10.78 -4.54 -18.23
N MET A 124 -11.93 -4.54 -17.57
CA MET A 124 -12.45 -5.71 -16.83
C MET A 124 -12.74 -6.89 -17.76
N ALA A 125 -13.40 -6.67 -18.90
CA ALA A 125 -13.65 -7.72 -19.89
C ALA A 125 -12.36 -8.34 -20.46
N LYS A 126 -11.30 -7.53 -20.61
CA LYS A 126 -9.96 -8.03 -21.00
C LYS A 126 -9.32 -8.85 -19.87
N ALA A 127 -9.41 -8.39 -18.62
CA ALA A 127 -8.90 -9.13 -17.46
C ALA A 127 -9.60 -10.48 -17.28
N ASP A 128 -10.93 -10.53 -17.43
CA ASP A 128 -11.73 -11.77 -17.33
C ASP A 128 -11.37 -12.77 -18.45
N THR A 129 -11.17 -12.29 -19.69
CA THR A 129 -10.72 -13.19 -20.79
C THR A 129 -9.30 -13.72 -20.55
N GLU A 130 -8.40 -12.90 -20.00
CA GLU A 130 -7.04 -13.32 -19.65
C GLU A 130 -7.02 -14.28 -18.44
N GLU A 131 -7.87 -14.08 -17.43
CA GLU A 131 -8.01 -15.04 -16.32
C GLU A 131 -8.57 -16.38 -16.82
N ARG A 132 -9.57 -16.37 -17.72
CA ARG A 132 -10.12 -17.60 -18.31
C ARG A 132 -9.06 -18.38 -19.09
N LEU A 133 -8.24 -17.71 -19.89
CA LEU A 133 -7.12 -18.33 -20.62
C LEU A 133 -6.04 -18.87 -19.67
N ASN A 134 -5.75 -18.17 -18.56
CA ASN A 134 -4.83 -18.64 -17.54
C ASN A 134 -5.37 -19.86 -16.76
N ARG A 135 -6.69 -19.93 -16.54
CA ARG A 135 -7.37 -21.10 -15.94
C ARG A 135 -7.26 -22.32 -16.85
N GLU A 136 -7.62 -22.16 -18.13
CA GLU A 136 -7.48 -23.20 -19.15
C GLU A 136 -6.01 -23.68 -19.30
N ARG A 137 -5.03 -22.76 -19.20
CA ARG A 137 -3.60 -23.11 -19.18
C ARG A 137 -3.22 -23.93 -17.94
N ARG A 138 -3.74 -23.61 -16.75
CA ARG A 138 -3.51 -24.39 -15.52
C ARG A 138 -4.16 -25.76 -15.60
N GLU A 139 -5.38 -25.87 -16.10
CA GLU A 139 -6.09 -27.13 -16.30
C GLU A 139 -5.37 -28.03 -17.32
N ARG A 140 -4.88 -27.44 -18.43
CA ARG A 140 -4.04 -28.15 -19.41
C ARG A 140 -2.73 -28.65 -18.78
N MET A 141 -2.05 -27.84 -17.97
CA MET A 141 -0.84 -28.27 -17.24
C MET A 141 -1.14 -29.39 -16.23
N ALA A 142 -2.21 -29.28 -15.45
CA ALA A 142 -2.65 -30.32 -14.51
C ALA A 142 -3.01 -31.63 -15.23
N GLY A 143 -3.65 -31.55 -16.40
CA GLY A 143 -3.92 -32.72 -17.25
C GLY A 143 -2.64 -33.43 -17.73
N TYR A 144 -1.60 -32.67 -18.10
CA TYR A 144 -0.29 -33.23 -18.40
C TYR A 144 0.38 -33.87 -17.18
N GLU A 145 0.25 -33.31 -15.97
CA GLU A 145 0.77 -33.91 -14.74
C GLU A 145 0.02 -35.19 -14.35
N VAL A 146 -1.31 -35.25 -14.52
CA VAL A 146 -2.11 -36.47 -14.31
C VAL A 146 -1.72 -37.55 -15.31
N GLN A 147 -1.57 -37.23 -16.60
CA GLN A 147 -1.09 -38.20 -17.60
C GLN A 147 0.35 -38.66 -17.35
N ARG A 148 1.22 -37.78 -16.86
CA ARG A 148 2.59 -38.14 -16.43
C ARG A 148 2.57 -39.08 -15.23
N ARG A 149 1.71 -38.84 -14.24
CA ARG A 149 1.55 -39.68 -13.05
C ARG A 149 0.93 -41.04 -13.38
N ALA A 150 -0.01 -41.09 -14.32
CA ALA A 150 -0.58 -42.34 -14.83
C ALA A 150 0.44 -43.19 -15.62
N LYS A 151 1.32 -42.55 -16.42
CA LYS A 151 2.43 -43.25 -17.10
C LYS A 151 3.57 -43.68 -16.16
N ALA A 152 3.66 -43.10 -14.96
CA ALA A 152 4.67 -43.43 -13.97
C ALA A 152 4.24 -44.55 -12.99
N ALA A 153 3.09 -45.19 -13.21
CA ALA A 153 2.56 -46.23 -12.34
C ALA A 153 2.14 -47.50 -13.09
N PRO A 154 3.10 -48.38 -13.40
CA PRO A 154 2.99 -49.81 -13.15
C PRO A 154 3.74 -50.19 -11.85
N ASP A 155 3.42 -51.35 -11.29
CA ASP A 155 4.05 -51.96 -10.11
C ASP A 155 3.98 -51.20 -8.78
N GLN A 156 2.79 -51.27 -8.15
CA GLN A 156 2.68 -51.92 -6.83
C GLN A 156 1.23 -52.33 -6.55
N ALA A 157 0.88 -53.55 -6.97
CA ALA A 157 -0.28 -54.25 -6.45
C ALA A 157 0.11 -55.03 -5.17
N ASN A 158 -0.91 -55.47 -4.43
CA ASN A 158 -0.90 -56.49 -3.38
C ASN A 158 -0.49 -56.09 -1.94
N ILE A 159 -1.46 -55.55 -1.18
CA ILE A 159 -1.80 -56.07 0.16
C ILE A 159 -3.34 -56.14 0.26
N GLN A 160 -3.88 -57.29 0.70
CA GLN A 160 -5.33 -57.52 0.88
C GLN A 160 -5.85 -56.98 2.22
N PRO A 161 -7.13 -56.55 2.31
CA PRO A 161 -7.85 -56.41 3.56
C PRO A 161 -8.78 -57.61 3.83
N THR A 162 -8.78 -58.14 5.05
CA THR A 162 -9.65 -59.24 5.50
C THR A 162 -10.32 -58.85 6.83
N ALA A 163 -11.66 -58.83 6.86
CA ALA A 163 -12.62 -59.08 7.98
C ALA A 163 -12.29 -58.56 9.42
N LEU A 164 -13.19 -58.14 10.32
CA LEU A 164 -14.66 -58.06 10.52
C LEU A 164 -14.83 -57.05 11.72
N ALA A 165 -15.99 -56.65 12.28
CA ALA A 165 -17.40 -57.01 12.14
C ALA A 165 -18.28 -55.74 12.34
N GLU A 166 -19.59 -55.92 12.59
CA GLU A 166 -20.55 -54.87 12.96
C GLU A 166 -20.68 -54.71 14.49
N THR A 167 -21.07 -53.51 14.95
CA THR A 167 -22.08 -53.41 16.03
C THR A 167 -22.78 -52.05 15.94
N VAL A 168 -24.12 -52.08 15.92
CA VAL A 168 -24.99 -50.91 15.92
C VAL A 168 -25.61 -50.80 17.30
N GLU A 169 -25.65 -49.60 17.92
CA GLU A 169 -26.81 -49.22 18.74
C GLU A 169 -26.95 -47.72 19.03
N THR A 170 -28.20 -47.33 19.26
CA THR A 170 -28.78 -45.98 19.24
C THR A 170 -28.90 -45.29 20.60
N ALA A 171 -28.75 -43.96 20.65
CA ALA A 171 -29.53 -43.02 21.50
C ALA A 171 -29.23 -41.56 21.05
N GLN A 172 -30.15 -40.82 20.42
CA GLN A 172 -31.28 -40.04 20.98
C GLN A 172 -30.92 -38.74 21.73
N SER A 173 -31.28 -37.62 21.08
CA SER A 173 -31.98 -36.44 21.61
C SER A 173 -31.34 -35.45 22.63
N GLN A 174 -31.36 -34.18 22.21
CA GLN A 174 -31.27 -32.90 22.95
C GLN A 174 -32.18 -32.82 24.22
N PRO A 175 -31.94 -31.93 25.23
CA PRO A 175 -31.75 -30.46 25.04
C PRO A 175 -30.81 -29.70 25.99
N ILE A 176 -30.68 -28.37 25.74
CA ILE A 176 -30.04 -27.36 26.60
C ILE A 176 -31.12 -26.76 27.54
N PRO A 177 -30.80 -26.32 28.78
CA PRO A 177 -30.73 -24.87 29.00
C PRO A 177 -29.74 -24.36 30.07
N SER A 178 -29.27 -23.12 29.82
CA SER A 178 -28.94 -22.03 30.76
C SER A 178 -27.78 -22.11 31.78
N GLU A 179 -26.90 -21.11 31.63
CA GLU A 179 -26.31 -20.26 32.68
C GLU A 179 -25.66 -20.91 33.92
N THR A 180 -24.33 -20.97 33.92
CA THR A 180 -23.55 -20.65 35.12
C THR A 180 -22.24 -19.99 34.72
N ALA A 181 -21.79 -18.99 35.49
CA ALA A 181 -20.51 -18.31 35.28
C ALA A 181 -19.33 -19.26 35.57
N THR A 182 -18.87 -19.98 34.55
CA THR A 182 -17.78 -20.95 34.68
C THR A 182 -16.43 -20.23 34.86
N ARG A 183 -16.00 -20.11 36.13
CA ARG A 183 -14.58 -19.90 36.46
C ARG A 183 -13.75 -20.92 35.68
N PRO A 184 -12.66 -20.53 34.98
CA PRO A 184 -11.90 -21.47 34.17
C PRO A 184 -11.33 -22.57 35.08
N ARG A 185 -11.84 -23.79 34.91
CA ARG A 185 -11.37 -24.98 35.62
C ARG A 185 -10.06 -25.42 34.97
N VAL A 186 -8.96 -24.77 35.39
CA VAL A 186 -7.62 -25.03 34.84
C VAL A 186 -7.23 -26.48 35.13
N MET A 187 -7.34 -27.32 34.09
CA MET A 187 -6.74 -28.65 34.08
C MET A 187 -5.22 -28.48 34.11
N ILE A 188 -4.56 -29.06 35.11
CA ILE A 188 -3.09 -29.01 35.24
C ILE A 188 -2.48 -29.67 33.99
N GLY A 189 -1.83 -28.85 33.15
CA GLY A 189 -1.25 -29.28 31.87
C GLY A 189 -1.70 -28.47 30.65
N GLN A 190 -2.80 -27.72 30.73
CA GLN A 190 -3.20 -26.79 29.66
C GLN A 190 -2.64 -25.38 29.91
N ILE A 191 -1.78 -24.91 29.02
CA ILE A 191 -1.39 -23.50 28.96
C ILE A 191 -2.62 -22.72 28.47
N ALA A 192 -3.24 -21.94 29.34
CA ALA A 192 -4.32 -21.05 28.95
C ALA A 192 -3.75 -19.94 28.03
N ASN A 193 -4.22 -19.90 26.79
CA ASN A 193 -3.89 -18.81 25.85
C ASN A 193 -4.50 -17.50 26.38
N HIS A 194 -3.71 -16.72 27.10
CA HIS A 194 -4.12 -15.39 27.55
C HIS A 194 -4.04 -14.40 26.38
N VAL A 195 -5.19 -14.01 25.86
CA VAL A 195 -5.30 -13.00 24.80
C VAL A 195 -5.52 -11.63 25.45
N THR A 196 -4.53 -10.75 25.30
CA THR A 196 -4.66 -9.35 25.74
C THR A 196 -5.58 -8.60 24.79
N MET A 197 -6.65 -8.00 25.31
CA MET A 197 -7.59 -7.21 24.51
C MET A 197 -6.96 -5.87 24.09
N LEU A 198 -7.17 -5.47 22.83
CA LEU A 198 -6.75 -4.17 22.30
C LEU A 198 -7.54 -3.05 22.98
N THR A 199 -6.83 -2.16 23.67
CA THR A 199 -7.38 -0.90 24.18
C THR A 199 -7.35 0.18 23.10
N GLN A 200 -8.20 1.20 23.25
CA GLN A 200 -8.25 2.30 22.30
C GLN A 200 -6.92 3.09 22.27
N ALA A 201 -6.36 3.26 21.08
CA ALA A 201 -5.16 4.08 20.89
C ALA A 201 -5.35 5.53 21.40
N PRO A 202 -4.33 6.15 22.03
CA PRO A 202 -4.40 7.53 22.49
C PRO A 202 -4.72 8.52 21.36
N ARG A 203 -5.69 9.41 21.59
CA ARG A 203 -6.16 10.39 20.59
C ARG A 203 -5.52 11.76 20.84
N TYR A 204 -4.89 12.32 19.81
CA TYR A 204 -4.15 13.58 19.89
C TYR A 204 -4.70 14.63 18.91
N GLY A 205 -4.42 15.92 19.19
CA GLY A 205 -4.78 17.04 18.31
C GLY A 205 -6.28 17.07 17.95
N ALA A 206 -6.58 17.31 16.68
CA ALA A 206 -7.95 17.41 16.17
C ALA A 206 -8.78 16.11 16.31
N ASP A 207 -8.15 14.96 16.57
CA ASP A 207 -8.87 13.71 16.83
C ASP A 207 -9.29 13.56 18.30
N ARG A 208 -8.75 14.34 19.24
CA ARG A 208 -9.15 14.27 20.66
C ARG A 208 -10.62 14.66 20.85
N ASP A 209 -11.02 15.74 20.19
CA ASP A 209 -12.31 16.39 20.42
C ASP A 209 -13.43 15.89 19.48
N LYS A 210 -13.10 15.02 18.50
CA LYS A 210 -14.10 14.33 17.67
C LYS A 210 -14.89 13.32 18.54
N PRO A 211 -16.23 13.33 18.54
CA PRO A 211 -17.01 12.32 19.24
C PRO A 211 -16.70 10.92 18.67
N LEU A 212 -16.72 9.91 19.54
CA LEU A 212 -16.62 8.52 19.08
C LEU A 212 -17.98 8.07 18.53
N PRO A 213 -18.03 7.28 17.44
CA PRO A 213 -19.27 6.66 17.01
C PRO A 213 -19.81 5.73 18.11
N PRO A 214 -21.13 5.53 18.22
CA PRO A 214 -21.73 4.65 19.22
C PRO A 214 -21.14 3.23 19.10
N PRO A 215 -21.02 2.45 20.20
CA PRO A 215 -20.41 1.12 20.17
C PRO A 215 -21.15 0.19 19.20
N TYR A 216 -20.45 -0.83 18.69
CA TYR A 216 -21.08 -1.86 17.88
C TYR A 216 -22.00 -2.71 18.76
N VAL A 217 -23.27 -2.82 18.36
CA VAL A 217 -24.27 -3.68 19.00
C VAL A 217 -24.67 -4.75 17.99
N GLY A 218 -24.28 -6.00 18.27
CA GLY A 218 -24.51 -7.14 17.37
C GLY A 218 -23.71 -8.38 17.78
N PRO A 219 -23.90 -9.51 17.09
CA PRO A 219 -23.07 -10.70 17.26
C PRO A 219 -21.61 -10.41 16.84
N ARG A 220 -20.65 -11.17 17.37
CA ARG A 220 -19.25 -11.06 16.93
C ARG A 220 -19.16 -11.41 15.43
N PRO A 221 -18.64 -10.53 14.54
CA PRO A 221 -18.53 -10.87 13.13
C PRO A 221 -17.52 -11.98 12.86
N ASP A 222 -17.76 -12.76 11.82
CA ASP A 222 -16.86 -13.82 11.38
C ASP A 222 -15.47 -13.27 11.00
N GLY A 223 -14.42 -14.02 11.31
CA GLY A 223 -13.03 -13.61 11.07
C GLY A 223 -12.53 -12.46 11.98
N MET A 224 -13.31 -11.98 12.95
CA MET A 224 -12.89 -10.92 13.88
C MET A 224 -11.76 -11.40 14.81
N PRO A 225 -10.53 -10.83 14.75
CA PRO A 225 -9.40 -11.29 15.54
C PRO A 225 -9.67 -11.30 17.04
N GLU A 226 -9.29 -12.38 17.75
CA GLU A 226 -9.65 -12.60 19.17
C GLU A 226 -9.33 -11.42 20.08
N TYR A 227 -8.17 -10.78 19.88
CA TYR A 227 -7.71 -9.62 20.66
C TYR A 227 -8.57 -8.36 20.48
N LEU A 228 -9.43 -8.29 19.46
CA LEU A 228 -10.22 -7.11 19.15
C LEU A 228 -11.54 -7.14 19.98
N PRO A 229 -11.85 -6.08 20.75
CA PRO A 229 -13.15 -5.95 21.43
C PRO A 229 -14.23 -5.46 20.46
N LEU A 230 -15.50 -5.74 20.76
CA LEU A 230 -16.65 -5.28 19.93
C LEU A 230 -16.71 -3.75 19.87
N ASP A 231 -16.34 -3.05 20.94
CA ASP A 231 -16.27 -1.58 20.99
C ASP A 231 -15.32 -0.98 19.93
N ALA A 232 -14.35 -1.77 19.44
CA ALA A 232 -13.44 -1.36 18.37
C ALA A 232 -14.07 -1.45 16.97
N LEU A 233 -15.29 -1.96 16.81
CA LEU A 233 -15.99 -2.05 15.53
C LEU A 233 -16.89 -0.84 15.28
N MET A 234 -17.00 -0.38 14.03
CA MET A 234 -17.98 0.61 13.62
C MET A 234 -19.41 0.06 13.78
N PRO A 235 -20.37 0.85 14.29
CA PRO A 235 -21.77 0.43 14.40
C PRO A 235 -22.36 0.04 13.05
N LEU A 236 -23.36 -0.83 13.04
CA LEU A 236 -24.03 -1.28 11.81
C LEU A 236 -24.77 -0.15 11.10
N ASP A 237 -25.23 0.86 11.84
CA ASP A 237 -25.89 2.07 11.30
C ASP A 237 -24.91 3.07 10.66
N ALA A 238 -23.61 2.77 10.62
CA ALA A 238 -22.62 3.64 10.00
C ALA A 238 -22.82 3.72 8.47
N THR A 239 -22.89 4.93 7.94
CA THR A 239 -23.15 5.17 6.51
C THR A 239 -22.05 4.67 5.58
N GLY A 240 -20.82 4.47 6.08
CA GLY A 240 -19.65 4.12 5.26
C GLY A 240 -19.32 5.16 4.18
N ARG A 241 -19.80 6.41 4.32
CA ARG A 241 -19.69 7.47 3.31
C ARG A 241 -19.30 8.80 3.92
N GLN A 242 -18.43 9.50 3.22
CA GLN A 242 -18.02 10.87 3.52
C GLN A 242 -19.12 11.88 3.10
N PRO A 243 -19.11 13.12 3.62
CA PRO A 243 -20.08 14.16 3.24
C PRO A 243 -20.10 14.53 1.74
N ASN A 244 -19.03 14.22 1.01
CA ASN A 244 -18.89 14.39 -0.44
C ASN A 244 -19.49 13.21 -1.26
N GLY A 245 -20.09 12.21 -0.60
CA GLY A 245 -20.67 11.02 -1.22
C GLY A 245 -19.69 9.87 -1.51
N HIS A 246 -18.38 10.11 -1.42
CA HIS A 246 -17.36 9.06 -1.58
C HIS A 246 -17.38 8.04 -0.44
N ILE A 247 -16.88 6.84 -0.71
CA ILE A 247 -16.81 5.75 0.26
C ILE A 247 -15.75 6.07 1.33
N ASP A 248 -16.16 6.02 2.59
CA ASP A 248 -15.25 6.06 3.72
C ASP A 248 -14.91 4.64 4.17
N TYR A 249 -13.75 4.16 3.74
CA TYR A 249 -13.22 2.84 4.10
C TYR A 249 -12.91 2.68 5.60
N GLU A 250 -12.79 3.77 6.35
CA GLU A 250 -12.42 3.78 7.77
C GLU A 250 -13.67 3.87 8.68
N ALA A 251 -14.83 4.17 8.08
CA ALA A 251 -16.14 4.25 8.73
C ALA A 251 -17.16 3.22 8.18
N LEU A 252 -16.71 2.14 7.54
CA LEU A 252 -17.57 1.07 7.05
C LEU A 252 -18.23 0.28 8.22
N PRO A 253 -19.52 -0.05 8.14
CA PRO A 253 -20.24 -0.72 9.23
C PRO A 253 -19.69 -2.12 9.52
N GLY A 254 -19.65 -2.49 10.80
CA GLY A 254 -19.18 -3.80 11.27
C GLY A 254 -17.67 -4.06 11.16
N LEU A 255 -16.89 -3.12 10.62
CA LEU A 255 -15.43 -3.24 10.47
C LEU A 255 -14.66 -2.48 11.56
N PRO A 256 -13.37 -2.81 11.80
CA PRO A 256 -12.57 -2.14 12.81
C PRO A 256 -12.45 -0.63 12.58
N ARG A 257 -12.62 0.16 13.64
CA ARG A 257 -12.44 1.62 13.65
C ARG A 257 -10.97 1.97 13.44
N ARG A 258 -10.66 2.92 12.55
CA ARG A 258 -9.30 3.44 12.40
C ARG A 258 -8.72 3.98 13.72
N SER A 259 -9.55 4.59 14.57
CA SER A 259 -9.16 5.25 15.82
C SER A 259 -8.74 4.31 16.97
N PHE A 260 -8.91 2.99 16.82
CA PHE A 260 -8.42 2.01 17.80
C PHE A 260 -6.96 1.60 17.58
N PHE A 261 -6.37 1.94 16.43
CA PHE A 261 -5.02 1.52 16.04
C PHE A 261 -4.11 2.73 15.92
N GLU A 262 -2.85 2.60 16.30
CA GLU A 262 -1.84 3.63 16.06
C GLU A 262 -1.52 3.68 14.55
N SER A 263 -1.15 2.52 13.98
CA SER A 263 -0.75 2.38 12.59
C SER A 263 -1.90 1.98 11.65
N GLU A 264 -1.91 2.56 10.44
CA GLU A 264 -2.77 2.09 9.34
C GLU A 264 -2.53 0.62 8.98
N ARG A 265 -1.31 0.13 9.21
CA ARG A 265 -0.91 -1.24 8.89
C ARG A 265 -1.55 -2.25 9.82
N ASP A 266 -1.66 -1.92 11.10
CA ASP A 266 -2.25 -2.82 12.10
C ASP A 266 -3.79 -2.81 12.03
N TRP A 267 -4.38 -1.65 11.73
CA TRP A 267 -5.77 -1.57 11.29
C TRP A 267 -6.02 -2.46 10.06
N ALA A 268 -5.19 -2.36 9.02
CA ALA A 268 -5.32 -3.17 7.82
C ALA A 268 -5.20 -4.68 8.10
N LYS A 269 -4.29 -5.10 9.00
CA LYS A 269 -4.18 -6.50 9.45
C LYS A 269 -5.47 -6.99 10.11
N ALA A 270 -6.13 -6.16 10.93
CA ALA A 270 -7.37 -6.54 11.60
C ALA A 270 -8.56 -6.65 10.62
N CYS A 271 -8.62 -5.79 9.60
CA CYS A 271 -9.68 -5.82 8.59
C CYS A 271 -9.61 -7.04 7.65
N ILE A 272 -8.41 -7.52 7.31
CA ILE A 272 -8.23 -8.62 6.33
C ILE A 272 -9.00 -9.90 6.68
N PRO A 273 -8.85 -10.53 7.87
CA PRO A 273 -9.51 -11.80 8.17
C PRO A 273 -11.04 -11.66 8.23
N MET A 274 -11.56 -10.51 8.65
CA MET A 274 -13.01 -10.23 8.65
C MET A 274 -13.58 -10.16 7.23
N VAL A 275 -12.85 -9.53 6.29
CA VAL A 275 -13.26 -9.49 4.87
C VAL A 275 -13.03 -10.83 4.17
N GLU A 276 -12.02 -11.60 4.58
CA GLU A 276 -11.72 -12.92 4.03
C GLU A 276 -12.70 -14.00 4.51
N ALA A 277 -13.32 -13.84 5.69
CA ALA A 277 -14.39 -14.72 6.18
C ALA A 277 -15.67 -14.65 5.32
N VAL A 278 -15.99 -13.49 4.74
CA VAL A 278 -17.09 -13.36 3.76
C VAL A 278 -16.71 -14.16 2.49
N PRO A 279 -17.58 -15.04 1.95
CA PRO A 279 -17.31 -15.76 0.71
C PRO A 279 -17.00 -14.81 -0.45
N HIS A 280 -16.14 -15.22 -1.39
CA HIS A 280 -15.70 -14.34 -2.47
C HIS A 280 -16.86 -13.83 -3.35
N GLU A 281 -17.86 -14.68 -3.56
CA GLU A 281 -19.08 -14.38 -4.34
C GLU A 281 -19.90 -13.26 -3.68
N ASP A 282 -20.08 -13.31 -2.36
CA ASP A 282 -20.85 -12.34 -1.57
C ASP A 282 -20.10 -11.02 -1.27
N ARG A 283 -18.77 -10.97 -1.48
CA ARG A 283 -17.98 -9.75 -1.26
C ARG A 283 -18.39 -8.66 -2.25
N SER A 284 -19.08 -7.63 -1.73
CA SER A 284 -19.36 -6.39 -2.46
C SER A 284 -18.08 -5.74 -3.01
N ILE A 285 -18.23 -4.93 -4.06
CA ILE A 285 -17.11 -4.20 -4.70
C ILE A 285 -16.30 -3.40 -3.67
N ILE A 286 -16.98 -2.81 -2.67
CA ILE A 286 -16.37 -2.05 -1.58
C ILE A 286 -15.44 -2.93 -0.73
N LEU A 287 -15.90 -4.13 -0.36
CA LEU A 287 -15.09 -5.08 0.41
C LEU A 287 -13.90 -5.63 -0.40
N ARG A 288 -14.08 -5.87 -1.70
CA ARG A 288 -12.98 -6.27 -2.60
C ARG A 288 -11.92 -5.15 -2.72
N ALA A 289 -12.35 -3.90 -2.88
CA ALA A 289 -11.46 -2.74 -2.92
C ALA A 289 -10.73 -2.51 -1.57
N LEU A 290 -11.43 -2.67 -0.44
CA LEU A 290 -10.83 -2.63 0.89
C LEU A 290 -9.76 -3.71 1.05
N LEU A 291 -10.05 -4.96 0.68
CA LEU A 291 -9.10 -6.08 0.80
C LEU A 291 -7.82 -5.83 0.00
N MET A 292 -7.94 -5.31 -1.23
CA MET A 292 -6.80 -4.89 -2.05
C MET A 292 -6.01 -3.75 -1.38
N ARG A 293 -6.69 -2.71 -0.89
CA ARG A 293 -6.06 -1.56 -0.20
C ARG A 293 -5.32 -2.01 1.06
N SER A 294 -5.93 -2.85 1.88
CA SER A 294 -5.32 -3.39 3.11
C SER A 294 -4.10 -4.26 2.82
N ARG A 295 -4.18 -5.15 1.82
CA ARG A 295 -3.02 -5.95 1.36
C ARG A 295 -1.90 -5.07 0.80
N ASN A 296 -2.21 -3.95 0.15
CA ASN A 296 -1.20 -2.98 -0.31
C ASN A 296 -0.59 -2.19 0.86
N ARG A 297 -1.39 -1.74 1.84
CA ARG A 297 -0.90 -1.13 3.10
C ARG A 297 0.05 -2.06 3.86
N MET A 298 -0.15 -3.39 3.82
CA MET A 298 0.79 -4.34 4.43
C MET A 298 2.14 -4.48 3.71
N LYS A 299 2.21 -4.15 2.41
CA LYS A 299 3.42 -4.21 1.57
C LYS A 299 4.27 -2.94 1.66
N SER A 300 3.72 -1.80 2.08
CA SER A 300 4.53 -0.62 2.39
C SER A 300 5.39 -0.92 3.62
N LEU A 301 6.71 -0.94 3.43
CA LEU A 301 7.72 -1.07 4.49
C LEU A 301 8.25 0.29 4.98
N TYR A 302 7.62 1.37 4.51
CA TYR A 302 7.95 2.77 4.74
C TYR A 302 6.63 3.54 4.96
#